data_AF-A0A8J5BY01-F1
#
_entry.id   AF-A0A8J5BY01-F1
#
_cell.length_a   1.000
_cell.length_b   1.000
_cell.length_c   1.000
_cell.angle_alpha   90.00
_cell.angle_beta   90.00
_cell.angle_gamma   90.00
#
_symmetry.space_group_name_H-M   'P 1'
#
loop_
_entity.id
_entity.type
_entity.pdbx_description
1 polymer ?
#
loop_
_entity_poly.entity_id
_entity_poly.type
_entity_poly.pdbx_seq_one_letter_code
_entity_poly.pdbx_strand_id
1 'polypeptide(L)'
;MCAFRQVTWTGQMLGELMEVLVSCEDYSTSQELLKEAAEKPQTILGFLPEQSLSAFLTYAVAREDAETAVAIVLYAQEAGHMEAGQMALKLRSALPLTPQLRARVASALGGDLGFSPEPPINLNPLGES
;
A
#
# COMPACT_ATOMS: atom_id res chain seq x y z
N MET A 1 -14.89 38.29 16.40
CA MET A 1 -14.60 37.26 15.40
C MET A 1 -14.66 35.90 16.09
N CYS A 2 -15.63 35.06 15.76
CA CYS A 2 -15.64 33.69 16.24
C CYS A 2 -14.59 32.91 15.46
N ALA A 3 -13.51 32.51 16.12
CA ALA A 3 -12.53 31.60 15.54
C ALA A 3 -13.22 30.23 15.37
N PHE A 4 -13.57 29.88 14.14
CA PHE A 4 -13.91 28.50 13.82
C PHE A 4 -12.66 27.66 14.08
N ARG A 5 -12.68 26.83 15.13
CA ARG A 5 -11.65 25.82 15.31
C ARG A 5 -11.81 24.82 14.17
N GLN A 6 -10.94 24.91 13.16
CA GLN A 6 -10.81 23.83 12.18
C GLN A 6 -10.44 22.57 12.94
N VAL A 7 -11.21 21.50 12.71
CA VAL A 7 -10.85 20.17 13.20
C VAL A 7 -9.62 19.75 12.40
N THR A 8 -8.50 19.56 13.08
CA THR A 8 -7.30 18.99 12.48
C THR A 8 -7.33 17.48 12.67
N TRP A 9 -7.32 16.74 11.56
CA TRP A 9 -7.25 15.28 11.60
C TRP A 9 -5.85 14.83 12.00
N THR A 10 -5.76 13.80 12.83
CA THR A 10 -4.51 13.12 13.12
C THR A 10 -4.44 11.80 12.36
N GLY A 11 -3.23 11.32 12.10
CA GLY A 11 -3.04 10.00 11.50
C GLY A 11 -3.70 8.88 12.32
N GLN A 12 -3.70 9.01 13.66
CA GLN A 12 -4.42 8.09 14.56
C GLN A 12 -5.92 8.06 14.29
N MET A 13 -6.57 9.23 14.17
CA MET A 13 -8.01 9.30 13.88
C MET A 13 -8.35 8.69 12.51
N LEU A 14 -7.49 8.92 11.52
CA LEU A 14 -7.66 8.32 10.20
C LEU A 14 -7.42 6.82 10.21
N GLY A 15 -6.51 6.31 11.05
CA GLY A 15 -6.29 4.89 11.27
C GLY A 15 -7.50 4.19 11.89
N GLU A 16 -8.07 4.78 12.94
CA GLU A 16 -9.30 4.27 13.57
C GLU A 16 -10.48 4.27 12.57
N LEU A 17 -10.60 5.34 11.78
CA LEU A 17 -11.61 5.40 10.72
C LEU A 17 -11.37 4.33 9.65
N MET A 18 -10.12 4.12 9.21
CA MET A 18 -9.75 3.05 8.29
C MET A 18 -10.17 1.67 8.81
N GLU A 19 -9.90 1.37 10.08
CA GLU A 19 -10.30 0.10 10.70
C GLU A 19 -11.82 -0.10 10.70
N VAL A 20 -12.59 0.96 10.97
CA VAL A 20 -14.05 0.93 10.88
C VAL A 20 -14.51 0.67 9.44
N LEU A 21 -13.94 1.38 8.46
CA LEU A 21 -14.30 1.22 7.05
C LEU A 21 -14.00 -0.19 6.54
N VAL A 22 -12.83 -0.73 6.89
CA VAL A 22 -12.44 -2.12 6.58
C VAL A 22 -13.43 -3.11 7.22
N SER A 23 -13.81 -2.89 8.48
CA SER A 23 -14.76 -3.75 9.20
C SER A 23 -16.18 -3.69 8.62
N CYS A 24 -16.56 -2.57 8.03
CA CYS A 24 -17.81 -2.38 7.33
C CYS A 24 -17.74 -2.79 5.84
N GLU A 25 -16.61 -3.36 5.39
CA GLU A 25 -16.35 -3.72 4.00
C GLU A 25 -16.40 -2.54 3.01
N ASP A 26 -16.32 -1.29 3.49
CA ASP A 26 -16.33 -0.09 2.64
C ASP A 26 -14.93 0.17 2.06
N TYR A 27 -14.62 -0.58 1.01
CA TYR A 27 -13.33 -0.53 0.35
C TYR A 27 -13.08 0.79 -0.38
N SER A 28 -14.10 1.33 -1.04
CA SER A 28 -14.00 2.58 -1.80
C SER A 28 -13.57 3.75 -0.92
N THR A 29 -14.25 3.94 0.22
CA THR A 29 -13.92 5.03 1.12
C THR A 29 -12.58 4.79 1.82
N SER A 30 -12.21 3.54 2.07
CA SER A 30 -10.86 3.20 2.56
C SER A 30 -9.77 3.64 1.58
N GLN A 31 -9.97 3.40 0.27
CA GLN A 31 -9.02 3.87 -0.76
C GLN A 31 -8.93 5.39 -0.82
N GLU A 32 -10.07 6.08 -0.76
CA GLU A 32 -10.11 7.55 -0.75
C GLU A 32 -9.39 8.13 0.46
N LEU A 33 -9.56 7.53 1.64
CA LEU A 33 -8.89 7.95 2.88
C LEU A 33 -7.38 7.81 2.74
N LEU A 34 -6.88 6.66 2.27
CA LEU A 34 -5.44 6.46 2.04
C LEU A 34 -4.89 7.46 1.03
N LYS A 35 -5.62 7.67 -0.07
CA LYS A 35 -5.23 8.62 -1.12
C LYS A 35 -5.13 10.04 -0.57
N GLU A 36 -6.11 10.48 0.19
CA GLU A 36 -6.09 11.81 0.80
C GLU A 36 -4.95 11.96 1.81
N ALA A 37 -4.69 10.90 2.60
CA ALA A 37 -3.55 10.87 3.52
C ALA A 37 -2.20 10.96 2.81
N ALA A 38 -2.05 10.32 1.65
CA ALA A 38 -0.83 10.35 0.86
C ALA A 38 -0.65 11.67 0.08
N GLU A 39 -1.72 12.22 -0.50
CA GLU A 39 -1.67 13.41 -1.37
C GLU A 39 -1.68 14.73 -0.59
N LYS A 40 -2.23 14.76 0.62
CA LYS A 40 -2.38 15.98 1.44
C LYS A 40 -1.79 15.83 2.84
N PRO A 41 -0.54 15.36 3.00
CA PRO A 41 0.05 15.09 4.32
C PRO A 41 0.10 16.34 5.21
N GLN A 42 0.19 17.54 4.65
CA GLN A 42 0.19 18.80 5.40
C GLN A 42 -1.13 19.10 6.15
N THR A 43 -2.21 18.40 5.79
CA THR A 43 -3.53 18.58 6.42
C THR A 43 -3.76 17.61 7.58
N ILE A 44 -2.84 16.66 7.78
CA ILE A 44 -2.95 15.58 8.75
C ILE A 44 -1.75 15.64 9.70
N LEU A 45 -2.02 15.57 11.01
CA LEU A 45 -0.96 15.49 12.01
C LEU A 45 -0.51 14.04 12.17
N GLY A 46 0.68 13.74 11.65
CA GLY A 46 1.29 12.41 11.71
C GLY A 46 0.81 11.48 10.58
N PHE A 47 1.01 10.18 10.76
CA PHE A 47 0.71 9.15 9.76
C PHE A 47 -0.26 8.11 10.32
N LEU A 48 -0.92 7.37 9.43
CA LEU A 48 -1.77 6.25 9.83
C LEU A 48 -0.93 5.20 10.59
N PRO A 49 -1.43 4.65 11.72
CA PRO A 49 -0.75 3.58 12.44
C PRO A 49 -0.56 2.32 11.59
N GLU A 50 0.55 1.62 11.82
CA GLU A 50 0.88 0.35 11.17
C GLU A 50 -0.28 -0.65 11.20
N GLN A 51 -0.94 -0.80 12.36
CA GLN A 51 -2.02 -1.75 12.55
C GLN A 51 -3.18 -1.51 11.56
N SER A 52 -3.58 -0.25 11.37
CA SER A 52 -4.62 0.13 10.43
C SER A 52 -4.22 -0.12 8.97
N LEU A 53 -2.95 0.15 8.62
CA LEU A 53 -2.39 -0.12 7.30
C LEU A 53 -2.30 -1.63 7.03
N SER A 54 -1.94 -2.43 8.03
CA SER A 54 -1.86 -3.89 7.94
C SER A 54 -3.23 -4.54 7.75
N ALA A 55 -4.25 -4.02 8.46
CA ALA A 55 -5.64 -4.40 8.27
C ALA A 55 -6.11 -4.08 6.84
N PHE A 56 -5.86 -2.87 6.37
CA PHE A 56 -6.25 -2.47 5.02
C PHE A 56 -5.48 -3.24 3.93
N LEU A 57 -4.20 -3.54 4.14
CA LEU A 57 -3.41 -4.38 3.23
C LEU A 57 -4.01 -5.78 3.10
N THR A 58 -4.42 -6.37 4.23
CA THR A 58 -5.10 -7.66 4.22
C THR A 58 -6.39 -7.60 3.41
N TYR A 59 -7.14 -6.50 3.54
CA TYR A 59 -8.38 -6.31 2.79
C TYR A 59 -8.13 -6.11 1.28
N ALA A 60 -7.15 -5.30 0.89
CA ALA A 60 -6.76 -5.11 -0.51
C ALA A 60 -6.27 -6.43 -1.15
N VAL A 61 -5.48 -7.22 -0.41
CA VAL A 61 -5.04 -8.55 -0.85
C VAL A 61 -6.21 -9.49 -1.07
N ALA A 62 -7.17 -9.55 -0.15
CA ALA A 62 -8.36 -10.38 -0.29
C ALA A 62 -9.23 -10.00 -1.51
N ARG A 63 -9.10 -8.76 -1.98
CA ARG A 63 -9.80 -8.23 -3.16
C ARG A 63 -8.97 -8.29 -4.45
N GLU A 64 -7.77 -8.88 -4.39
CA GLU A 64 -6.83 -8.96 -5.51
C GLU A 64 -6.41 -7.61 -6.10
N ASP A 65 -6.48 -6.54 -5.31
CA ASP A 65 -6.13 -5.19 -5.76
C ASP A 65 -4.65 -4.88 -5.47
N ALA A 66 -3.81 -5.20 -6.45
CA ALA A 66 -2.38 -4.99 -6.39
C ALA A 66 -1.98 -3.51 -6.33
N GLU A 67 -2.71 -2.61 -6.97
CA GLU A 67 -2.38 -1.17 -6.99
C GLU A 67 -2.55 -0.56 -5.59
N THR A 68 -3.68 -0.82 -4.95
CA THR A 68 -3.94 -0.34 -3.59
C THR A 68 -2.99 -0.99 -2.59
N ALA A 69 -2.75 -2.30 -2.71
CA ALA A 69 -1.83 -2.99 -1.81
C ALA A 69 -0.39 -2.44 -1.92
N VAL A 70 0.07 -2.09 -3.13
CA VAL A 70 1.35 -1.39 -3.32
C VAL A 70 1.31 0.01 -2.71
N ALA A 71 0.22 0.77 -2.92
CA ALA A 71 0.08 2.11 -2.36
C ALA A 71 0.19 2.11 -0.82
N ILE A 72 -0.39 1.11 -0.15
CA ILE A 72 -0.29 0.95 1.31
C ILE A 72 1.17 0.73 1.74
N VAL A 73 1.91 -0.15 1.05
CA VAL A 73 3.32 -0.42 1.34
C VAL A 73 4.18 0.83 1.15
N LEU A 74 3.94 1.58 0.07
CA LEU A 74 4.66 2.81 -0.22
C LEU A 74 4.37 3.88 0.82
N TYR A 75 3.10 4.07 1.19
CA TYR A 75 2.71 4.98 2.26
C TYR A 75 3.41 4.61 3.57
N ALA A 76 3.42 3.32 3.93
CA ALA A 76 4.06 2.84 5.15
C ALA A 76 5.57 3.15 5.18
N GLN A 77 6.23 2.97 4.03
CA GLN A 77 7.66 3.27 3.87
C GLN A 77 7.95 4.76 3.97
N GLU A 78 7.14 5.61 3.30
CA GLU A 78 7.28 7.07 3.35
C GLU A 78 7.03 7.64 4.75
N ALA A 79 6.09 7.04 5.49
CA ALA A 79 5.82 7.34 6.88
C ALA A 79 6.91 6.83 7.85
N GLY A 80 7.88 6.04 7.36
CA GLY A 80 8.99 5.52 8.16
C GLY A 80 8.63 4.35 9.08
N HIS A 81 7.55 3.61 8.78
CA HIS A 81 7.20 2.39 9.52
C HIS A 81 8.23 1.29 9.26
N MET A 82 8.79 0.71 10.33
CA MET A 82 9.77 -0.38 10.23
C MET A 82 9.17 -1.64 9.60
N GLU A 83 7.85 -1.77 9.67
CA GLU A 83 7.06 -2.90 9.18
C GLU A 83 6.81 -2.85 7.66
N ALA A 84 7.14 -1.74 6.98
CA ALA A 84 6.93 -1.60 5.53
C ALA A 84 7.58 -2.73 4.71
N GLY A 85 8.77 -3.20 5.12
CA GLY A 85 9.42 -4.36 4.50
C GLY A 85 8.66 -5.67 4.70
N GLN A 86 8.06 -5.88 5.89
CA GLN A 86 7.24 -7.07 6.17
C GLN A 86 5.93 -7.03 5.38
N MET A 87 5.31 -5.86 5.27
CA MET A 87 4.13 -5.63 4.43
C MET A 87 4.42 -5.94 2.95
N ALA A 88 5.57 -5.53 2.45
CA ALA A 88 5.99 -5.83 1.08
C ALA A 88 6.21 -7.33 0.83
N LEU A 89 6.80 -8.05 1.80
CA LEU A 89 6.96 -9.51 1.72
C LEU A 89 5.60 -10.21 1.69
N LYS A 90 4.65 -9.78 2.52
CA LYS A 90 3.27 -10.30 2.53
C LYS A 90 2.60 -10.07 1.18
N LEU A 91 2.67 -8.85 0.65
CA LEU A 91 2.17 -8.50 -0.67
C LEU A 91 2.74 -9.42 -1.77
N ARG A 92 4.06 -9.59 -1.81
CA ARG A 92 4.75 -10.45 -2.78
C ARG A 92 4.26 -11.90 -2.71
N SER A 93 4.02 -12.43 -1.51
CA SER A 93 3.54 -13.80 -1.34
C SER A 93 2.07 -14.00 -1.68
N ALA A 94 1.28 -12.93 -1.65
CA ALA A 94 -0.17 -13.03 -1.75
C ALA A 94 -0.74 -12.61 -3.11
N LEU A 95 -0.09 -11.70 -3.84
CA LEU A 95 -0.58 -11.20 -5.13
C LEU A 95 0.48 -11.27 -6.24
N PRO A 96 0.09 -11.65 -7.47
CA PRO A 96 0.95 -11.51 -8.63
C PRO A 96 1.09 -10.03 -9.00
N LEU A 97 2.29 -9.48 -8.82
CA LEU A 97 2.58 -8.09 -9.18
C LEU A 97 3.10 -7.95 -10.61
N THR A 98 2.60 -6.95 -11.33
CA THR A 98 3.17 -6.56 -12.63
C THR A 98 4.62 -6.10 -12.47
N PRO A 99 5.46 -6.17 -13.51
CA PRO A 99 6.85 -5.70 -13.43
C PRO A 99 6.97 -4.23 -12.97
N GLN A 100 6.01 -3.39 -13.36
CA GLN A 100 5.94 -1.98 -12.97
C GLN A 100 5.70 -1.81 -11.47
N LEU A 101 4.76 -2.57 -10.91
CA LEU A 101 4.46 -2.56 -9.48
C LEU A 101 5.60 -3.12 -8.63
N ARG A 102 6.24 -4.20 -9.10
CA ARG A 102 7.45 -4.75 -8.46
C ARG A 102 8.58 -3.70 -8.39
N ALA A 103 8.83 -3.01 -9.51
CA ALA A 103 9.85 -1.97 -9.58
C ALA A 103 9.57 -0.81 -8.62
N ARG A 104 8.31 -0.39 -8.48
CA ARG A 104 7.89 0.66 -7.52
C ARG A 104 8.23 0.27 -6.08
N VAL A 105 7.86 -0.93 -5.65
CA VAL A 105 8.12 -1.42 -4.28
C VAL A 105 9.61 -1.62 -4.03
N ALA A 106 10.35 -2.21 -4.98
CA ALA A 106 11.78 -2.42 -4.87
C ALA A 106 12.56 -1.10 -4.79
N SER A 107 12.17 -0.10 -5.58
CA SER A 107 12.77 1.24 -5.53
C SER A 107 12.55 1.94 -4.19
N ALA A 108 11.38 1.74 -3.56
CA ALA A 108 11.06 2.38 -2.28
C ALA A 108 11.77 1.73 -1.09
N LEU A 109 11.98 0.41 -1.14
CA LEU A 109 12.56 -0.36 -0.03
C LEU A 109 14.07 -0.60 -0.17
N GLY A 110 14.71 -0.07 -1.21
CA GLY A 110 16.17 -0.02 -1.33
C GLY A 110 16.83 -1.38 -1.60
N GLY A 111 16.11 -2.36 -2.15
CA GLY A 111 16.65 -3.68 -2.44
C GLY A 111 15.69 -4.57 -3.22
N ASP A 112 16.25 -5.54 -3.94
CA ASP A 112 15.47 -6.58 -4.59
C ASP A 112 14.86 -7.47 -3.49
N LEU A 113 13.57 -7.28 -3.21
CA LEU A 113 12.80 -8.09 -2.25
C LEU A 113 12.58 -9.51 -2.76
N GLY A 114 13.54 -10.08 -3.50
CA GLY A 114 13.41 -11.34 -4.21
C GLY A 114 12.28 -11.33 -5.23
N PHE A 115 12.05 -10.21 -5.92
CA PHE A 115 11.14 -10.17 -7.05
C PHE A 115 11.86 -10.81 -8.23
N SER A 116 11.86 -12.16 -8.27
CA SER A 116 12.54 -12.88 -9.33
C SER A 116 12.03 -12.38 -10.69
N PRO A 117 12.90 -11.97 -11.62
CA PRO A 117 12.49 -11.71 -12.99
C PRO A 117 11.92 -13.03 -13.53
N GLU A 118 10.75 -12.98 -14.18
CA GLU A 118 10.28 -14.13 -14.92
C GLU A 118 11.41 -14.59 -15.86
N PRO A 119 11.65 -15.91 -15.98
CA PRO A 119 12.69 -16.39 -16.87
C PRO A 119 12.41 -15.83 -18.27
N PRO A 120 13.44 -15.39 -19.01
CA PRO A 120 13.25 -14.90 -20.37
C PRO A 120 12.50 -15.95 -21.18
N ILE A 121 11.43 -15.53 -21.86
CA ILE A 121 10.72 -16.37 -22.83
C ILE A 121 11.77 -16.87 -23.81
N ASN A 122 12.05 -18.17 -23.78
CA ASN A 122 12.95 -18.81 -24.71
C ASN A 122 12.27 -18.82 -26.08
N LEU A 123 12.49 -17.75 -26.85
CA LEU A 123 12.15 -17.69 -28.27
C LEU A 123 13.19 -18.50 -29.04
N ASN A 124 13.24 -19.82 -28.82
CA ASN A 124 13.87 -20.71 -29.77
C ASN A 124 12.78 -21.18 -30.74
N PRO A 125 12.85 -20.82 -32.03
CA PRO A 125 11.94 -21.38 -33.01
C PRO A 125 12.23 -22.88 -33.13
N LEU A 126 11.16 -23.67 -32.98
CA LEU A 126 11.11 -25.04 -33.46
C LEU A 126 11.48 -25.07 -34.95
N GLY A 127 12.28 -26.07 -35.32
CA GLY A 127 12.85 -26.30 -36.64
C GLY A 127 14.12 -27.11 -36.44
N GLU A 128 14.05 -28.29 -35.84
CA GLU A 128 13.65 -29.55 -36.50
C GLU A 128 14.36 -29.76 -37.84
N SER A 129 15.26 -30.76 -37.81
CA SER A 129 15.85 -31.55 -38.91
C SER A 129 17.15 -31.05 -39.53
#